data_AF-A0A522RB79-F1
#
_entry.id   AF-A0A522RB79-F1
#
_cell.length_a   1.000
_cell.length_b   1.000
_cell.length_c   1.000
_cell.angle_alpha   90.00
_cell.angle_beta   90.00
_cell.angle_gamma   90.00
#
_symmetry.space_group_name_H-M   'P 1'
#
loop_
_entity.id
_entity.type
_entity.pdbx_description
1 polymer ?
#
loop_
_entity_poly.entity_id
_entity_poly.type
_entity_poly.pdbx_seq_one_letter_code
_entity_poly.pdbx_strand_id
1 'polypeptide(L)' 'MDQADLARHTPLMRQYFAAKAELPDTLLFFRMGDFYELFYDDARKAAR' A
#
# COMPACT_ATOMS: atom_id res chain seq x y z
N MET A 1 7.11 8.45 -8.42
CA MET A 1 5.66 8.60 -8.61
C MET A 1 5.37 10.08 -8.55
N ASP A 2 4.78 10.67 -9.59
CA ASP A 2 4.51 12.11 -9.61
C ASP A 2 3.38 12.44 -8.61
N GLN A 3 3.36 13.66 -8.08
CA GLN A 3 2.33 14.12 -7.15
C GLN A 3 0.93 14.08 -7.81
N ALA A 4 0.89 14.29 -9.13
CA ALA A 4 -0.31 14.15 -9.95
C ALA A 4 -0.83 12.70 -10.02
N ASP A 5 0.06 11.70 -10.01
CA ASP A 5 -0.32 10.28 -10.01
C ASP A 5 -0.90 9.87 -8.64
N LEU A 6 -0.28 10.34 -7.55
CA LEU A 6 -0.82 10.14 -6.20
C LEU A 6 -2.21 10.77 -6.05
N ALA A 7 -2.44 11.96 -6.60
CA ALA A 7 -3.74 12.63 -6.55
C ALA A 7 -4.88 11.86 -7.25
N ARG A 8 -4.57 10.97 -8.21
CA ARG A 8 -5.55 10.11 -8.88
C ARG A 8 -5.93 8.87 -8.08
N HIS A 9 -5.15 8.51 -7.06
CA HIS A 9 -5.41 7.36 -6.22
C HIS A 9 -6.35 7.69 -5.05
N THR A 10 -7.06 6.67 -4.56
CA THR A 10 -7.93 6.82 -3.38
C THR A 10 -7.12 7.31 -2.17
N PRO A 11 -7.74 8.01 -1.20
CA PRO A 11 -7.05 8.47 -0.01
C PRO A 11 -6.23 7.38 0.71
N LEU A 12 -6.76 6.15 0.77
CA LEU A 12 -6.07 4.99 1.33
C LEU A 12 -4.81 4.64 0.52
N MET A 13 -4.92 4.57 -0.80
CA MET A 13 -3.79 4.18 -1.66
C MET A 13 -2.69 5.24 -1.63
N ARG A 14 -3.02 6.53 -1.47
CA ARG A 14 -2.01 7.57 -1.24
C ARG A 14 -1.19 7.32 0.03
N GLN A 15 -1.85 6.92 1.12
CA GLN A 15 -1.18 6.56 2.37
C GLN A 15 -0.33 5.29 2.21
N TYR A 16 -0.85 4.29 1.49
CA TYR A 16 -0.08 3.09 1.14
C TYR A 16 1.22 3.43 0.40
N PHE A 17 1.16 4.23 -0.67
CA PHE A 17 2.34 4.58 -1.44
C PHE A 17 3.33 5.45 -0.66
N ALA A 18 2.85 6.38 0.18
CA ALA A 18 3.71 7.17 1.05
C ALA A 18 4.47 6.28 2.05
N ALA A 19 3.76 5.40 2.77
CA ALA A 19 4.38 4.46 3.70
C ALA A 19 5.33 3.48 3.00
N LYS A 20 5.00 3.05 1.77
CA LYS A 20 5.84 2.13 0.99
C LYS A 20 7.12 2.79 0.49
N ALA A 21 7.10 4.09 0.23
CA ALA A 21 8.30 4.84 -0.13
C ALA A 21 9.28 4.96 1.06
N GLU A 22 8.77 5.05 2.28
CA GLU A 22 9.58 5.06 3.50
C GLU A 22 10.08 3.67 3.90
N LEU A 23 9.28 2.62 3.64
CA LEU A 23 9.53 1.24 4.06
C LEU A 23 9.40 0.26 2.87
N PRO A 24 10.30 0.32 1.86
CA PRO A 24 10.16 -0.45 0.62
C PRO A 24 10.21 -1.97 0.83
N ASP A 25 11.00 -2.43 1.80
CA ASP A 25 11.23 -3.87 2.05
C ASP A 25 10.28 -4.48 3.10
N THR A 26 9.42 -3.67 3.71
CA THR A 26 8.48 -4.13 4.73
C THR A 26 7.11 -4.43 4.13
N LEU A 27 6.43 -5.47 4.63
CA LEU A 27 5.04 -5.77 4.29
C LEU A 27 4.11 -4.82 5.05
N LEU A 28 3.30 -4.07 4.32
CA LEU A 28 2.33 -3.15 4.93
C LEU A 28 0.95 -3.80 5.06
N PHE A 29 0.49 -3.93 6.30
CA PHE A 29 -0.81 -4.51 6.62
C PHE A 29 -1.83 -3.39 6.84
N PHE A 30 -2.81 -3.28 5.95
CA PHE A 30 -3.88 -2.29 6.05
C PHE A 30 -5.12 -2.91 6.66
N ARG A 31 -5.56 -2.39 7.81
CA ARG A 31 -6.76 -2.89 8.48
C ARG A 31 -8.01 -2.41 7.74
N MET A 32 -8.75 -3.34 7.16
CA MET A 32 -10.05 -3.14 6.54
C MET A 32 -11.09 -3.95 7.32
N GLY A 33 -11.66 -3.32 8.36
CA GLY A 33 -12.61 -3.97 9.27
C GLY A 33 -11.94 -5.06 10.11
N ASP A 34 -12.39 -6.30 9.91
CA ASP A 34 -11.94 -7.49 10.63
C ASP A 34 -10.72 -8.16 9.98
N PHE A 35 -10.28 -7.68 8.81
CA PHE A 35 -9.18 -8.24 8.05
C PHE A 35 -8.02 -7.26 7.90
N TYR A 36 -6.84 -7.82 7.67
CA TYR A 36 -5.68 -7.09 7.18
C TYR A 36 -5.50 -7.41 5.71
N GLU A 37 -5.52 -6.37 4.89
CA GLU A 37 -5.27 -6.46 3.45
C GLU A 37 -3.85 -6.01 3.13
N LEU A 38 -3.26 -6.72 2.18
CA LEU A 38 -1.99 -6.39 1.55
C LEU A 38 -2.27 -5.98 0.12
N PHE A 39 -1.51 -5.02 -0.39
CA PHE A 39 -1.72 -4.49 -1.75
C PHE A 39 -0.49 -4.72 -2.64
N TYR A 40 -0.72 -4.76 -3.96
CA TYR A 40 0.34 -4.85 -4.98
C TYR A 40 1.36 -5.98 -4.74
N ASP A 41 2.66 -5.64 -4.68
CA ASP A 41 3.73 -6.60 -4.49
C ASP A 41 3.72 -7.23 -3.11
N ASP A 42 3.20 -6.55 -2.09
CA ASP A 42 3.09 -7.11 -0.75
C ASP A 42 2.08 -8.26 -0.73
N ALA A 43 0.98 -8.14 -1.49
CA ALA A 43 0.03 -9.23 -1.68
C ALA A 43 0.68 -10.43 -2.41
N ARG A 44 1.45 -10.16 -3.47
CA ARG A 44 2.15 -11.23 -4.22
C ARG A 44 3.20 -11.94 -3.37
N LYS A 45 3.92 -11.21 -2.53
CA LYS A 45 4.92 -11.75 -1.61
C LYS A 45 4.27 -12.60 -0.51
N ALA A 46 3.13 -12.16 0.03
CA ALA A 46 2.42 -12.89 1.08
C ALA A 46 1.61 -14.10 0.58
N ALA A 47 1.24 -14.13 -0.70
CA ALA A 47 0.47 -15.22 -1.31
C ALA A 47 1.33 -16.42 -1.78
N ARG A 48 2.65 -16.35 -1.60
CA ARG A 48 3.58 -17.47 -1.85
C ARG A 48 3.74 -18.33 -0.60
#